data_AF-A0A1U8DAI4-F1
#
_entry.id   AF-A0A1U8DAI4-F1
#
_cell.length_a   1.000
_cell.length_b   1.000
_cell.length_c   1.000
_cell.angle_alpha   90.00
_cell.angle_beta   90.00
_cell.angle_gamma   90.00
#
_symmetry.space_group_name_H-M   'P 1'
#
loop_
_entity.id
_entity.type
_entity.pdbx_description
1 polymer ?
#
loop_
_entity_poly.entity_id
_entity_poly.type
_entity_poly.pdbx_seq_one_letter_code
_entity_poly.pdbx_strand_id
1 'polypeptide(L)'
;MSSCPAENGKCPNSEMENGTHDMAPSTFSMYTPEEMVQQMKELITENNELKEAMKLHNQAMKDRYEELSVWREKQKEEREFFESKFKEAKNCLQAKCVENEELRKQLQNLKERKEGPEMELAQLKTQMTRLQAEKADLVAIISELQLKLNISGEDSFVEIRMMEGEVSRALRENQDINSQGTSDVAAFMDKSMDEVKNLESEELTVSQLLHCLRNETQQRESLEKELQEHKERLLKLEKAASDQLEIGTQTEWENEEDKSSETVGSEIETLNLQVSALFKELQEAHSKLKEAELIQKKLQEKCQILERKSAAVSTDQDEKQQLLYTIKKLELQVESMQSEIKLEQAKTQEEKTKCAALQEAYSKLLPEFTDALSTVEELKSKESERVEKVVVEELNKKLELAEKALATKQLQLDEIKQTIAKQEEDLETMAVLRAQMELYCSDFHAERAAREKIHEEKEQLAVQLAYLLKDQSNLEDLGRNSLVEMQSRHGARTSLDRERLPHLVRRGTGGQDWQQSNIPMHSCPKCGEILPDIDTLQIHVMDCII
;
A
#
# COMPACT_ATOMS: atom_id res chain seq x y z
N MET A 1 31.52 -27.51 22.18
CA MET A 1 31.44 -28.57 21.14
C MET A 1 30.40 -28.09 20.15
N SER A 2 30.68 -27.69 18.91
CA SER A 2 31.76 -28.05 18.00
C SER A 2 32.28 -26.82 17.25
N SER A 3 33.60 -26.73 17.13
CA SER A 3 34.31 -25.79 16.26
C SER A 3 34.27 -26.28 14.82
N CYS A 4 33.97 -25.40 13.86
CA CYS A 4 34.35 -25.58 12.46
C CYS A 4 35.47 -24.57 12.14
N PRO A 5 36.62 -25.01 11.62
CA PRO A 5 37.76 -24.14 11.34
C PRO A 5 37.64 -23.46 9.98
N ALA A 6 38.16 -22.23 9.91
CA ALA A 6 38.33 -21.45 8.69
C ALA A 6 39.42 -22.06 7.80
N GLU A 7 39.11 -22.30 6.52
CA GLU A 7 40.08 -22.62 5.48
C GLU A 7 40.88 -21.36 5.12
N ASN A 8 42.17 -21.37 5.48
CA ASN A 8 43.16 -20.43 4.98
C ASN A 8 43.47 -20.76 3.51
N GLY A 9 43.01 -19.90 2.59
CA GLY A 9 43.46 -19.89 1.21
C GLY A 9 44.94 -19.53 1.13
N LYS A 10 45.78 -20.53 0.82
CA LYS A 10 47.19 -20.36 0.48
C LYS A 10 47.33 -19.54 -0.80
N CYS A 11 48.01 -18.39 -0.72
CA CYS A 11 48.60 -17.76 -1.91
C CYS A 11 49.67 -18.69 -2.50
N PRO A 12 49.68 -18.94 -3.82
CA PRO A 12 50.79 -19.64 -4.45
C PRO A 12 52.00 -18.71 -4.54
N ASN A 13 53.15 -19.24 -4.12
CA ASN A 13 54.48 -18.67 -4.24
C ASN A 13 54.73 -18.13 -5.66
N SER A 14 55.14 -16.86 -5.78
CA SER A 14 55.82 -16.37 -6.96
C SER A 14 57.26 -16.88 -6.94
N GLU A 15 57.50 -17.99 -7.64
CA GLU A 15 58.83 -18.38 -8.07
C GLU A 15 59.37 -17.28 -8.98
N MET A 16 60.35 -16.52 -8.49
CA MET A 16 61.17 -15.65 -9.32
C MET A 16 62.07 -16.54 -10.18
N GLU A 17 61.60 -16.84 -11.37
CA GLU A 17 62.37 -17.49 -12.41
C GLU A 17 63.44 -16.51 -12.91
N ASN A 18 64.68 -16.79 -12.53
CA ASN A 18 65.86 -16.07 -12.94
C ASN A 18 66.20 -16.54 -14.37
N GLY A 19 65.63 -15.83 -15.36
CA GLY A 19 65.81 -16.10 -16.79
C GLY A 19 66.57 -14.97 -17.47
N THR A 20 67.79 -15.27 -17.89
CA THR A 20 68.73 -14.46 -18.68
C THR A 20 68.08 -13.74 -19.86
N HIS A 21 68.09 -12.40 -19.84
CA HIS A 21 67.93 -11.60 -21.05
C HIS A 21 69.30 -11.10 -21.51
N ASP A 22 69.56 -11.41 -22.78
CA ASP A 22 70.71 -10.98 -23.57
C ASP A 22 71.06 -9.50 -23.36
N MET A 23 72.32 -9.28 -23.03
CA MET A 23 72.99 -7.99 -23.05
C MET A 23 73.13 -7.53 -24.51
N ALA A 24 72.19 -6.72 -24.99
CA ALA A 24 72.55 -5.73 -25.99
C ALA A 24 73.48 -4.70 -25.31
N PRO A 25 74.65 -4.35 -25.89
CA PRO A 25 75.52 -3.35 -25.31
C PRO A 25 74.81 -1.99 -25.41
N SER A 26 74.19 -1.56 -24.31
CA SER A 26 73.77 -0.17 -24.16
C SER A 26 75.01 0.69 -24.36
N THR A 27 74.93 1.55 -25.37
CA THR A 27 75.83 2.65 -25.64
C THR A 27 76.05 3.47 -24.37
N PHE A 28 77.12 3.15 -23.62
CA PHE A 28 77.77 4.10 -22.74
C PHE A 28 78.44 5.17 -23.61
N SER A 29 77.60 6.04 -24.18
CA SER A 29 78.03 7.32 -24.72
C SER A 29 78.56 8.14 -23.54
N MET A 30 79.77 8.65 -23.68
CA MET A 30 80.46 9.42 -22.65
C MET A 30 79.61 10.64 -22.24
N TYR A 31 78.90 10.54 -21.12
CA TYR A 31 78.25 11.70 -20.51
C TYR A 31 79.33 12.68 -20.05
N THR A 32 79.19 13.93 -20.47
CA THR A 32 80.00 15.02 -19.93
C THR A 32 79.68 15.21 -18.43
N PRO A 33 80.62 15.71 -17.61
CA PRO A 33 80.37 15.94 -16.18
C PRO A 33 79.10 16.77 -15.92
N GLU A 34 78.82 17.76 -16.78
CA GLU A 34 77.61 18.58 -16.75
C GLU A 34 76.32 17.78 -17.00
N GLU A 35 76.31 16.85 -17.94
CA GLU A 35 75.15 15.99 -18.23
C GLU A 35 74.87 15.02 -17.08
N MET A 36 75.91 14.49 -16.43
CA MET A 36 75.77 13.65 -15.24
C MET A 36 75.18 14.43 -14.06
N VAL A 37 75.61 15.68 -13.86
CA VAL A 37 75.04 16.57 -12.82
C VAL A 37 73.58 16.89 -13.11
N GLN A 38 73.22 17.07 -14.38
CA GLN A 38 71.83 17.32 -14.79
C GLN A 38 70.95 16.08 -14.55
N GLN A 39 71.40 14.89 -14.94
CA GLN A 39 70.71 13.63 -14.63
C GLN A 39 70.57 13.40 -13.12
N MET A 40 71.59 13.74 -12.32
CA MET A 40 71.51 13.62 -10.87
C MET A 40 70.48 14.58 -10.27
N LYS A 41 70.33 15.80 -10.82
CA LYS A 41 69.26 16.74 -10.40
C LYS A 41 67.88 16.20 -10.75
N GLU A 42 67.70 15.66 -11.95
CA GLU A 42 66.45 15.05 -12.40
C GLU A 42 66.06 13.86 -11.52
N LEU A 43 67.00 12.97 -11.20
CA LEU A 43 66.76 11.87 -10.26
C LEU A 43 66.39 12.35 -8.86
N ILE A 44 66.99 13.45 -8.37
CA ILE A 44 66.63 14.03 -7.06
C ILE A 44 65.21 14.60 -7.11
N THR A 45 64.82 15.28 -8.20
CA THR A 45 63.46 15.81 -8.36
C THR A 45 62.44 14.68 -8.43
N GLU A 46 62.70 13.65 -9.26
CA GLU A 46 61.83 12.47 -9.36
C GLU A 46 61.73 11.73 -8.02
N ASN A 47 62.84 11.58 -7.28
CA ASN A 47 62.82 10.95 -5.96
C ASN A 47 62.00 11.75 -4.93
N ASN A 48 62.05 13.08 -4.99
CA ASN A 48 61.24 13.94 -4.15
C ASN A 48 59.75 13.87 -4.52
N GLU A 49 59.43 13.89 -5.82
CA GLU A 49 58.06 13.72 -6.31
C GLU A 49 57.48 12.36 -5.91
N LEU A 50 58.26 11.28 -6.02
CA LEU A 50 57.86 9.95 -5.56
C LEU A 50 57.60 9.92 -4.04
N LYS A 51 58.44 10.59 -3.24
CA LYS A 51 58.22 10.69 -1.79
C LYS A 51 56.93 11.44 -1.45
N GLU A 52 56.65 12.54 -2.14
CA GLU A 52 55.41 13.30 -1.93
C GLU A 52 54.19 12.51 -2.42
N ALA A 53 54.27 11.84 -3.58
CA ALA A 53 53.21 10.96 -4.06
C ALA A 53 52.92 9.81 -3.08
N MET A 54 53.97 9.20 -2.49
CA MET A 54 53.82 8.16 -1.48
C MET A 54 53.20 8.70 -0.19
N LYS A 55 53.57 9.90 0.26
CA LYS A 55 52.93 10.55 1.43
C LYS A 55 51.45 10.82 1.17
N LEU A 56 51.11 11.39 0.02
CA LEU A 56 49.73 11.65 -0.38
C LEU A 56 48.91 10.36 -0.47
N HIS A 57 49.48 9.30 -1.04
CA HIS A 57 48.84 7.99 -1.11
C HIS A 57 48.60 7.40 0.29
N ASN A 58 49.59 7.45 1.18
CA ASN A 58 49.46 6.98 2.56
C ASN A 58 48.40 7.77 3.33
N GLN A 59 48.33 9.10 3.14
CA GLN A 59 47.30 9.92 3.75
C GLN A 59 45.91 9.55 3.22
N ALA A 60 45.76 9.41 1.90
CA ALA A 60 44.50 8.99 1.30
C ALA A 60 44.04 7.60 1.78
N MET A 61 44.98 6.66 1.97
CA MET A 61 44.68 5.36 2.55
C MET A 61 44.21 5.49 4.00
N LYS A 62 44.87 6.32 4.80
CA LYS A 62 44.48 6.59 6.19
C LYS A 62 43.07 7.18 6.26
N ASP A 63 42.77 8.19 5.44
CA ASP A 63 41.45 8.82 5.38
C ASP A 63 40.37 7.80 5.00
N ARG A 64 40.62 6.94 3.99
CA ARG A 64 39.72 5.84 3.63
C ARG A 64 39.51 4.84 4.76
N TYR A 65 40.55 4.50 5.53
CA TYR A 65 40.40 3.61 6.69
C TYR A 65 39.57 4.25 7.80
N GLU A 66 39.73 5.55 8.05
CA GLU A 66 38.92 6.29 9.02
C GLU A 66 37.45 6.35 8.56
N GLU A 67 37.17 6.66 7.30
CA GLU A 67 35.83 6.63 6.71
C GLU A 67 35.17 5.24 6.83
N LEU A 68 35.90 4.18 6.49
CA LEU A 68 35.41 2.79 6.62
C LEU A 68 35.13 2.42 8.07
N SER A 69 35.91 2.95 9.02
CA SER A 69 35.73 2.71 10.44
C SER A 69 34.48 3.41 10.96
N VAL A 70 34.25 4.67 10.58
CA VAL A 70 33.02 5.41 10.89
C VAL A 70 31.81 4.73 10.25
N TRP A 71 31.90 4.33 8.99
CA TRP A 71 30.82 3.61 8.31
C TRP A 71 30.49 2.29 9.01
N ARG A 72 31.49 1.53 9.43
CA ARG A 72 31.30 0.29 10.20
C ARG A 72 30.58 0.54 11.53
N GLU A 73 30.97 1.58 12.27
CA GLU A 73 30.30 1.89 13.54
C GLU A 73 28.86 2.33 13.30
N LYS A 74 28.60 3.15 12.29
CA LYS A 74 27.24 3.53 11.90
C LYS A 74 26.38 2.31 11.53
N GLN A 75 26.94 1.35 10.79
CA GLN A 75 26.23 0.09 10.47
C GLN A 75 25.92 -0.74 11.73
N LYS A 76 26.78 -0.69 12.74
CA LYS A 76 26.54 -1.34 14.03
C LYS A 76 25.45 -0.63 14.82
N GLU A 77 25.48 0.69 14.92
CA GLU A 77 24.44 1.51 15.56
C GLU A 77 23.06 1.30 14.91
N GLU A 78 22.99 1.29 13.57
CA GLU A 78 21.74 1.02 12.83
C GLU A 78 21.19 -0.38 13.16
N ARG A 79 22.06 -1.39 13.22
CA ARG A 79 21.66 -2.76 13.60
C ARG A 79 21.11 -2.81 15.03
N GLU A 80 21.82 -2.20 15.99
CA GLU A 80 21.41 -2.15 17.39
C GLU A 80 20.08 -1.40 17.55
N PHE A 81 19.86 -0.32 16.79
CA PHE A 81 18.59 0.40 16.73
C PHE A 81 17.45 -0.49 16.26
N PHE A 82 17.62 -1.21 15.14
CA PHE A 82 16.60 -2.12 14.63
C PHE A 82 16.34 -3.29 15.57
N GLU A 83 17.38 -3.84 16.20
CA GLU A 83 17.23 -4.91 17.19
C GLU A 83 16.43 -4.43 18.42
N SER A 84 16.73 -3.22 18.92
CA SER A 84 15.97 -2.61 20.01
C SER A 84 14.51 -2.36 19.63
N LYS A 85 14.25 -1.85 18.41
CA LYS A 85 12.89 -1.62 17.91
C LYS A 85 12.11 -2.92 17.73
N PHE A 86 12.76 -3.97 17.24
CA PHE A 86 12.16 -5.29 17.13
C PHE A 86 11.82 -5.88 18.50
N LYS A 87 12.72 -5.72 19.48
CA LYS A 87 12.49 -6.15 20.87
C LYS A 87 11.31 -5.40 21.50
N GLU A 88 11.22 -4.09 21.28
CA GLU A 88 10.09 -3.27 21.73
C GLU A 88 8.76 -3.72 21.10
N ALA A 89 8.74 -3.94 19.78
CA ALA A 89 7.57 -4.45 19.07
C ALA A 89 7.14 -5.84 19.57
N LYS A 90 8.10 -6.75 19.80
CA LYS A 90 7.85 -8.07 20.35
C LYS A 90 7.23 -7.99 21.75
N ASN A 91 7.75 -7.12 22.62
CA ASN A 91 7.20 -6.92 23.96
C ASN A 91 5.78 -6.35 23.92
N CYS A 92 5.52 -5.39 23.02
CA CYS A 92 4.19 -4.81 22.82
C CYS A 92 3.18 -5.87 22.34
N LEU A 93 3.57 -6.70 21.36
CA LEU A 93 2.75 -7.82 20.90
C LEU A 93 2.46 -8.81 22.01
N GLN A 94 3.48 -9.20 22.80
CA GLN A 94 3.29 -10.11 23.92
C GLN A 94 2.31 -9.54 24.96
N ALA A 95 2.42 -8.24 25.29
CA ALA A 95 1.48 -7.57 26.18
C ALA A 95 0.05 -7.58 25.62
N LYS A 96 -0.11 -7.30 24.32
CA LYS A 96 -1.42 -7.34 23.65
C LYS A 96 -1.99 -8.76 23.54
N CYS A 97 -1.16 -9.79 23.42
CA CYS A 97 -1.62 -11.18 23.48
C CYS A 97 -2.17 -11.52 24.86
N VAL A 98 -1.47 -11.14 25.94
CA VAL A 98 -1.95 -11.35 27.31
C VAL A 98 -3.26 -10.59 27.56
N GLU A 99 -3.37 -9.34 27.11
CA GLU A 99 -4.61 -8.56 27.20
C GLU A 99 -5.76 -9.22 26.44
N ASN A 100 -5.50 -9.72 25.21
CA ASN A 100 -6.51 -10.44 24.43
C ASN A 100 -6.94 -11.75 25.08
N GLU A 101 -6.02 -12.50 25.68
CA GLU A 101 -6.35 -13.71 26.45
C GLU A 101 -7.24 -13.38 27.65
N GLU A 102 -6.96 -12.29 28.36
CA GLU A 102 -7.76 -11.84 29.49
C GLU A 102 -9.16 -11.39 29.04
N LEU A 103 -9.27 -10.61 27.95
CA LEU A 103 -10.55 -10.22 27.37
C LEU A 103 -11.35 -11.44 26.89
N ARG A 104 -10.70 -12.44 26.31
CA ARG A 104 -11.37 -13.70 25.94
C ARG A 104 -11.92 -14.43 27.15
N LYS A 105 -11.18 -14.51 28.26
CA LYS A 105 -11.68 -15.08 29.52
C LYS A 105 -12.87 -14.28 30.07
N GLN A 106 -12.81 -12.95 30.03
CA GLN A 106 -13.93 -12.11 30.46
C GLN A 106 -15.18 -12.32 29.60
N LEU A 107 -15.02 -12.42 28.28
CA LEU A 107 -16.13 -12.74 27.37
C LEU A 107 -16.70 -14.13 27.64
N GLN A 108 -15.86 -15.13 27.92
CA GLN A 108 -16.31 -16.46 28.29
C GLN A 108 -17.11 -16.44 29.61
N ASN A 109 -16.60 -15.77 30.64
CA ASN A 109 -17.32 -15.62 31.92
C ASN A 109 -18.67 -14.90 31.75
N LEU A 110 -18.74 -13.87 30.90
CA LEU A 110 -19.99 -13.17 30.57
C LEU A 110 -20.96 -14.06 29.79
N LYS A 111 -20.45 -14.96 28.94
CA LYS A 111 -21.26 -15.93 28.19
C LYS A 111 -21.83 -16.99 29.13
N GLU A 112 -21.00 -17.58 29.99
CA GLU A 112 -21.44 -18.55 31.02
C GLU A 112 -22.50 -17.93 31.96
N ARG A 113 -22.38 -16.63 32.28
CA ARG A 113 -23.39 -15.90 33.06
C ARG A 113 -24.71 -15.66 32.31
N LYS A 114 -24.69 -15.62 30.97
CA LYS A 114 -25.89 -15.47 30.13
C LYS A 114 -26.57 -16.81 29.81
N GLU A 115 -25.84 -17.91 29.80
CA GLU A 115 -26.39 -19.25 29.55
C GLU A 115 -27.32 -19.72 30.69
N GLY A 116 -27.11 -19.27 31.93
CA GLY A 116 -28.03 -19.53 33.06
C GLY A 116 -29.48 -19.05 32.81
N PRO A 117 -29.72 -17.75 32.56
CA PRO A 117 -31.06 -17.25 32.25
C PRO A 117 -31.59 -17.75 30.89
N GLU A 118 -30.74 -18.06 29.91
CA GLU A 118 -31.20 -18.69 28.66
C GLU A 118 -31.74 -20.11 28.87
N MET A 119 -31.11 -20.91 29.74
CA MET A 119 -31.58 -22.26 30.06
C MET A 119 -32.89 -22.23 30.86
N GLU A 120 -33.05 -21.27 31.78
CA GLU A 120 -34.32 -21.03 32.48
C GLU A 120 -35.41 -20.55 31.51
N LEU A 121 -35.08 -19.63 30.59
CA LEU A 121 -36.02 -19.12 29.59
C LEU A 121 -36.41 -20.20 28.57
N ALA A 122 -35.51 -21.12 28.23
CA ALA A 122 -35.80 -22.30 27.44
C ALA A 122 -36.73 -23.28 28.19
N GLN A 123 -36.48 -23.54 29.48
CA GLN A 123 -37.36 -24.36 30.30
C GLN A 123 -38.77 -23.74 30.45
N LEU A 124 -38.86 -22.42 30.68
CA LEU A 124 -40.13 -21.70 30.72
C LEU A 124 -40.86 -21.73 29.38
N LYS A 125 -40.16 -21.61 28.25
CA LYS A 125 -40.76 -21.78 26.92
C LYS A 125 -41.32 -23.19 26.74
N THR A 126 -40.60 -24.23 27.15
CA THR A 126 -41.11 -25.61 27.07
C THR A 126 -42.35 -25.81 27.95
N GLN A 127 -42.35 -25.28 29.19
CA GLN A 127 -43.53 -25.32 30.06
C GLN A 127 -44.72 -24.57 29.45
N MET A 128 -44.49 -23.40 28.84
CA MET A 128 -45.52 -22.62 28.17
C MET A 128 -46.13 -23.38 26.98
N THR A 129 -45.31 -24.05 26.16
CA THR A 129 -45.82 -24.89 25.07
C THR A 129 -46.64 -26.09 25.54
N ARG A 130 -46.25 -26.74 26.66
CA ARG A 130 -47.02 -27.83 27.27
C ARG A 130 -48.38 -27.33 27.76
N LEU A 131 -48.41 -26.23 28.50
CA LEU A 131 -49.66 -25.63 28.99
C LEU A 131 -50.56 -25.17 27.84
N GLN A 132 -49.99 -24.72 26.73
CA GLN A 132 -50.75 -24.35 25.53
C GLN A 132 -51.37 -25.57 24.84
N ALA A 133 -50.68 -26.72 24.82
CA ALA A 133 -51.24 -27.98 24.35
C ALA A 133 -52.37 -28.49 25.26
N GLU A 134 -52.16 -28.49 26.58
CA GLU A 134 -53.19 -28.86 27.55
C GLU A 134 -54.43 -27.95 27.44
N LYS A 135 -54.24 -26.64 27.22
CA LYS A 135 -55.35 -25.71 26.94
C LYS A 135 -56.10 -26.11 25.68
N ALA A 136 -55.40 -26.48 24.60
CA ALA A 136 -56.04 -26.90 23.35
C ALA A 136 -56.85 -28.19 23.54
N ASP A 137 -56.31 -29.16 24.30
CA ASP A 137 -57.01 -30.41 24.63
C ASP A 137 -58.26 -30.15 25.47
N LEU A 138 -58.16 -29.28 26.49
CA LEU A 138 -59.30 -28.89 27.30
C LEU A 138 -60.38 -28.17 26.48
N VAL A 139 -59.99 -27.30 25.54
CA VAL A 139 -60.93 -26.66 24.62
C VAL A 139 -61.62 -27.70 23.74
N ALA A 140 -60.88 -28.69 23.22
CA ALA A 140 -61.46 -29.78 22.44
C ALA A 140 -62.47 -30.60 23.26
N ILE A 141 -62.14 -30.93 24.52
CA ILE A 141 -63.04 -31.61 25.44
C ILE A 141 -64.28 -30.76 25.73
N ILE A 142 -64.12 -29.45 25.96
CA ILE A 142 -65.26 -28.54 26.17
C ILE A 142 -66.15 -28.50 24.93
N SER A 143 -65.57 -28.43 23.73
CA SER A 143 -66.34 -28.47 22.47
C SER A 143 -67.07 -29.81 22.30
N GLU A 144 -66.45 -30.94 22.64
CA GLU A 144 -67.10 -32.25 22.61
C GLU A 144 -68.23 -32.37 23.64
N LEU A 145 -68.04 -31.83 24.84
CA LEU A 145 -69.07 -31.77 25.89
C LEU A 145 -70.23 -30.86 25.49
N GLN A 146 -69.95 -29.70 24.87
CA GLN A 146 -70.96 -28.81 24.30
C GLN A 146 -71.75 -29.49 23.18
N LEU A 147 -71.09 -30.25 22.30
CA LEU A 147 -71.77 -31.03 21.27
C LEU A 147 -72.64 -32.14 21.88
N LYS A 148 -72.18 -32.81 22.94
CA LYS A 148 -72.98 -33.81 23.67
C LYS A 148 -74.18 -33.19 24.40
N LEU A 149 -74.04 -31.98 24.92
CA LEU A 149 -75.13 -31.20 25.49
C LEU A 149 -76.16 -30.79 24.43
N ASN A 150 -75.71 -30.39 23.24
CA ASN A 150 -76.58 -29.99 22.13
C ASN A 150 -77.31 -31.17 21.45
N ILE A 151 -76.88 -32.42 21.69
CA ILE A 151 -77.60 -33.62 21.19
C ILE A 151 -78.73 -34.03 22.15
N SER A 152 -78.80 -33.49 23.38
CA SER A 152 -79.71 -33.97 24.43
C SER A 152 -80.85 -33.01 24.82
N GLY A 153 -81.20 -32.01 24.00
CA GLY A 153 -82.35 -31.15 24.32
C GLY A 153 -82.87 -30.34 23.14
N GLU A 154 -83.88 -30.87 22.45
CA GLU A 154 -84.91 -30.01 21.86
C GLU A 154 -85.67 -29.35 23.01
N ASP A 155 -85.51 -28.04 23.21
CA ASP A 155 -86.60 -27.05 23.30
C ASP A 155 -86.16 -25.75 23.99
N SER A 156 -86.42 -24.64 23.29
CA SER A 156 -86.86 -23.35 23.84
C SER A 156 -86.04 -22.72 24.99
N PHE A 157 -85.04 -21.90 24.64
CA PHE A 157 -84.80 -20.65 25.38
C PHE A 157 -84.05 -19.61 24.53
N VAL A 158 -84.43 -18.35 24.73
CA VAL A 158 -83.97 -17.14 24.02
C VAL A 158 -82.44 -17.03 23.99
N GLU A 159 -81.87 -17.00 22.79
CA GLU A 159 -80.46 -16.67 22.58
C GLU A 159 -80.28 -15.15 22.69
N ILE A 160 -79.74 -14.71 23.83
CA ILE A 160 -79.22 -13.36 24.01
C ILE A 160 -78.00 -13.21 23.11
N ARG A 161 -78.16 -12.41 22.06
CA ARG A 161 -77.09 -11.87 21.22
C ARG A 161 -76.01 -11.23 22.11
N MET A 162 -74.86 -11.89 22.25
CA MET A 162 -73.60 -11.23 22.57
C MET A 162 -72.75 -11.21 21.29
N MET A 163 -72.57 -10.00 20.77
CA MET A 163 -71.76 -9.71 19.59
C MET A 163 -70.31 -9.59 20.05
N GLU A 164 -69.58 -10.70 20.13
CA GLU A 164 -68.11 -10.66 20.11
C GLU A 164 -67.68 -10.91 18.67
N GLY A 165 -67.23 -9.82 18.04
CA GLY A 165 -66.85 -9.77 16.64
C GLY A 165 -65.69 -10.70 16.32
N GLU A 166 -65.94 -11.54 15.31
CA GLU A 166 -64.96 -12.30 14.56
C GLU A 166 -63.89 -11.37 13.99
N VAL A 167 -62.65 -11.51 14.47
CA VAL A 167 -61.46 -11.22 13.65
C VAL A 167 -60.78 -12.56 13.44
N SER A 168 -61.00 -13.16 12.26
CA SER A 168 -60.02 -13.99 11.53
C SER A 168 -60.69 -14.85 10.46
N ARG A 169 -61.00 -14.28 9.28
CA ARG A 169 -60.99 -15.05 8.01
C ARG A 169 -60.97 -14.12 6.79
N ALA A 170 -59.78 -13.90 6.23
CA ALA A 170 -59.58 -13.73 4.79
C ALA A 170 -58.08 -13.70 4.50
N LEU A 171 -57.48 -14.88 4.48
CA LEU A 171 -56.21 -15.11 3.80
C LEU A 171 -56.56 -15.67 2.42
N ARG A 172 -55.96 -15.06 1.39
CA ARG A 172 -55.83 -15.50 0.00
C ARG A 172 -56.99 -15.16 -0.94
N GLU A 173 -56.78 -14.12 -1.74
CA GLU A 173 -56.67 -14.26 -3.20
C GLU A 173 -56.18 -12.92 -3.77
N ASN A 174 -55.00 -12.93 -4.40
CA ASN A 174 -54.75 -12.32 -5.70
C ASN A 174 -53.24 -12.34 -5.97
N GLN A 175 -52.90 -13.27 -6.85
CA GLN A 175 -51.63 -13.37 -7.53
C GLN A 175 -51.75 -12.57 -8.84
N ASP A 176 -50.64 -11.97 -9.25
CA ASP A 176 -50.32 -11.44 -10.58
C ASP A 176 -50.89 -10.08 -10.99
N ILE A 177 -50.01 -9.08 -11.09
CA ILE A 177 -49.44 -8.62 -12.39
C ILE A 177 -48.08 -7.97 -12.12
N ASN A 178 -47.09 -8.48 -12.84
CA ASN A 178 -45.72 -7.99 -12.99
C ASN A 178 -45.66 -6.92 -14.08
N SER A 179 -44.96 -5.79 -13.86
CA SER A 179 -44.15 -5.12 -14.91
C SER A 179 -43.32 -3.94 -14.39
N GLN A 180 -42.04 -3.98 -14.75
CA GLN A 180 -41.12 -2.88 -15.07
C GLN A 180 -40.69 -1.84 -14.01
N GLY A 181 -39.51 -2.07 -13.43
CA GLY A 181 -38.27 -1.44 -13.91
C GLY A 181 -38.13 0.10 -13.88
N THR A 182 -37.40 0.56 -12.86
CA THR A 182 -36.24 1.48 -12.91
C THR A 182 -36.32 2.86 -13.59
N SER A 183 -35.79 3.84 -12.83
CA SER A 183 -35.27 5.18 -13.20
C SER A 183 -36.28 6.32 -13.15
N ASP A 184 -36.20 7.16 -12.10
CA ASP A 184 -35.51 8.44 -12.25
C ASP A 184 -35.25 9.11 -10.89
N VAL A 185 -33.95 9.25 -10.62
CA VAL A 185 -33.38 10.12 -9.60
C VAL A 185 -33.26 11.50 -10.24
N ALA A 186 -34.18 12.43 -9.95
CA ALA A 186 -33.96 13.88 -10.03
C ALA A 186 -35.27 14.64 -9.73
N ALA A 187 -35.53 14.98 -8.46
CA ALA A 187 -36.35 16.13 -8.07
C ALA A 187 -36.37 16.28 -6.54
N PHE A 188 -35.22 16.64 -5.96
CA PHE A 188 -35.14 17.07 -4.56
C PHE A 188 -34.41 18.40 -4.52
N MET A 189 -35.11 19.47 -4.90
CA MET A 189 -34.87 20.85 -4.46
C MET A 189 -36.03 21.70 -4.94
N ASP A 190 -37.17 21.68 -4.23
CA ASP A 190 -37.96 22.89 -3.97
C ASP A 190 -39.10 22.60 -2.96
N LYS A 191 -38.81 22.69 -1.66
CA LYS A 191 -39.82 22.78 -0.59
C LYS A 191 -39.28 23.68 0.51
N SER A 192 -39.20 24.98 0.25
CA SER A 192 -38.88 26.00 1.26
C SER A 192 -39.94 27.11 1.39
N MET A 193 -41.13 26.94 0.80
CA MET A 193 -42.20 27.95 0.80
C MET A 193 -43.46 27.62 1.62
N ASP A 194 -43.51 26.49 2.33
CA ASP A 194 -44.68 26.09 3.13
C ASP A 194 -44.53 26.32 4.65
N GLU A 195 -43.33 26.54 5.18
CA GLU A 195 -43.15 26.89 6.61
C GLU A 195 -43.51 28.35 6.91
N VAL A 196 -43.33 29.26 5.95
CA VAL A 196 -43.64 30.70 6.15
C VAL A 196 -45.15 30.95 6.27
N LYS A 197 -45.99 30.17 5.55
CA LYS A 197 -47.45 30.34 5.57
C LYS A 197 -48.11 29.77 6.83
N ASN A 198 -47.48 28.79 7.50
CA ASN A 198 -47.95 28.28 8.79
C ASN A 198 -47.58 29.22 9.94
N LEU A 199 -46.44 29.91 9.86
CA LEU A 199 -46.05 30.91 10.86
C LEU A 199 -46.98 32.14 10.83
N GLU A 200 -47.38 32.61 9.65
CA GLU A 200 -48.34 33.72 9.52
C GLU A 200 -49.75 33.34 10.02
N SER A 201 -50.20 32.09 9.84
CA SER A 201 -51.50 31.63 10.33
C SER A 201 -51.52 31.43 11.86
N GLU A 202 -50.39 31.00 12.43
CA GLU A 202 -50.15 30.93 13.88
C GLU A 202 -50.05 32.33 14.50
N GLU A 203 -49.35 33.27 13.87
CA GLU A 203 -49.23 34.66 14.37
C GLU A 203 -50.59 35.40 14.33
N LEU A 204 -51.42 35.12 13.31
CA LEU A 204 -52.79 35.63 13.24
C LEU A 204 -53.71 35.02 14.32
N THR A 205 -53.56 33.72 14.63
CA THR A 205 -54.35 33.09 15.70
C THR A 205 -53.91 33.56 17.08
N VAL A 206 -52.61 33.75 17.32
CA VAL A 206 -52.09 34.35 18.55
C VAL A 206 -52.57 35.79 18.69
N SER A 207 -52.58 36.57 17.61
CA SER A 207 -53.09 37.95 17.62
C SER A 207 -54.59 38.01 17.92
N GLN A 208 -55.39 37.07 17.39
CA GLN A 208 -56.82 36.96 17.72
C GLN A 208 -57.03 36.57 19.19
N LEU A 209 -56.27 35.60 19.72
CA LEU A 209 -56.35 35.21 21.12
C LEU A 209 -55.96 36.36 22.07
N LEU A 210 -54.91 37.12 21.75
CA LEU A 210 -54.50 38.29 22.53
C LEU A 210 -55.55 39.42 22.48
N HIS A 211 -56.21 39.61 21.34
CA HIS A 211 -57.31 40.58 21.22
C HIS A 211 -58.53 40.15 22.04
N CYS A 212 -58.92 38.87 21.98
CA CYS A 212 -59.98 38.31 22.81
C CYS A 212 -59.66 38.44 24.30
N LEU A 213 -58.42 38.13 24.72
CA LEU A 213 -58.00 38.29 26.12
C LEU A 213 -58.04 39.74 26.59
N ARG A 214 -57.64 40.70 25.75
CA ARG A 214 -57.77 42.14 26.08
C ARG A 214 -59.24 42.56 26.21
N ASN A 215 -60.11 42.12 25.31
CA ASN A 215 -61.53 42.43 25.37
C ASN A 215 -62.19 41.83 26.62
N GLU A 216 -61.89 40.57 26.95
CA GLU A 216 -62.35 39.91 28.17
C GLU A 216 -61.83 40.62 29.43
N THR A 217 -60.58 41.08 29.42
CA THR A 217 -60.01 41.85 30.54
C THR A 217 -60.73 43.18 30.72
N GLN A 218 -60.99 43.90 29.63
CA GLN A 218 -61.70 45.18 29.65
C GLN A 218 -63.18 45.02 30.06
N GLN A 219 -63.83 43.93 29.64
CA GLN A 219 -65.19 43.58 30.10
C GLN A 219 -65.20 43.26 31.60
N ARG A 220 -64.20 42.54 32.09
CA ARG A 220 -64.04 42.25 33.52
C ARG A 220 -63.88 43.52 34.35
N GLU A 221 -63.03 44.44 33.90
CA GLU A 221 -62.83 45.75 34.55
C GLU A 221 -64.13 46.60 34.56
N SER A 222 -64.90 46.58 33.47
CA SER A 222 -66.21 47.26 33.40
C SER A 222 -67.20 46.68 34.41
N LEU A 223 -67.31 45.34 34.48
CA LEU A 223 -68.19 44.65 35.41
C LEU A 223 -67.75 44.87 36.88
N GLU A 224 -66.45 44.93 37.14
CA GLU A 224 -65.92 45.22 38.48
C GLU A 224 -66.24 46.65 38.93
N LYS A 225 -66.19 47.61 38.00
CA LYS A 225 -66.63 48.98 38.26
C LYS A 225 -68.14 49.07 38.52
N GLU A 226 -68.96 48.39 37.73
CA GLU A 226 -70.41 48.32 37.95
C GLU A 226 -70.74 47.67 39.31
N LEU A 227 -70.04 46.60 39.67
CA LEU A 227 -70.16 45.94 40.97
C LEU A 227 -69.83 46.92 42.11
N GLN A 228 -68.77 47.72 41.96
CA GLN A 228 -68.38 48.73 42.94
C GLN A 228 -69.44 49.83 43.05
N GLU A 229 -69.98 50.32 41.93
CA GLU A 229 -71.09 51.28 41.94
C GLU A 229 -72.36 50.72 42.61
N HIS A 230 -72.67 49.43 42.39
CA HIS A 230 -73.79 48.75 43.05
C HIS A 230 -73.54 48.60 44.56
N LYS A 231 -72.32 48.27 44.98
CA LYS A 231 -71.94 48.24 46.40
C LYS A 231 -72.08 49.61 47.06
N GLU A 232 -71.65 50.68 46.39
CA GLU A 232 -71.84 52.05 46.90
C GLU A 232 -73.32 52.46 46.96
N ARG A 233 -74.14 52.06 45.97
CA ARG A 233 -75.59 52.28 46.01
C ARG A 233 -76.25 51.51 47.16
N LEU A 234 -75.84 50.27 47.42
CA LEU A 234 -76.32 49.50 48.56
C LEU A 234 -75.92 50.14 49.89
N LEU A 235 -74.67 50.59 50.04
CA LEU A 235 -74.24 51.32 51.23
C LEU A 235 -75.01 52.64 51.43
N LYS A 236 -75.34 53.35 50.35
CA LYS A 236 -76.20 54.54 50.40
C LYS A 236 -77.63 54.21 50.82
N LEU A 237 -78.20 53.11 50.32
CA LEU A 237 -79.53 52.64 50.70
C LEU A 237 -79.57 52.11 52.14
N GLU A 238 -78.52 51.42 52.59
CA GLU A 238 -78.37 50.94 53.97
C GLU A 238 -78.23 52.11 54.95
N LYS A 239 -77.50 53.15 54.56
CA LYS A 239 -77.45 54.40 55.31
C LYS A 239 -78.79 55.13 55.33
N ALA A 240 -79.48 55.22 54.19
CA ALA A 240 -80.82 55.82 54.12
C ALA A 240 -81.88 55.00 54.88
N ALA A 241 -81.76 53.67 54.92
CA ALA A 241 -82.62 52.80 55.71
C ALA A 241 -82.31 52.91 57.22
N SER A 242 -81.04 53.11 57.58
CA SER A 242 -80.64 53.42 58.96
C SER A 242 -81.17 54.80 59.40
N ASP A 243 -81.14 55.80 58.51
CA ASP A 243 -81.70 57.13 58.74
C ASP A 243 -83.26 57.12 58.80
N GLN A 244 -83.93 56.16 58.12
CA GLN A 244 -85.38 55.95 58.20
C GLN A 244 -85.82 55.16 59.45
N LEU A 245 -84.92 54.37 60.07
CA LEU A 245 -85.21 53.62 61.29
C LEU A 245 -85.20 54.51 62.56
N GLU A 246 -84.63 55.72 62.49
CA GLU A 246 -84.65 56.71 63.59
C GLU A 246 -85.88 57.66 63.56
N ILE A 247 -86.77 57.57 62.56
CA ILE A 247 -88.01 58.36 62.46
C ILE A 247 -89.20 57.43 62.24
N GLY A 248 -89.72 56.83 63.31
CA GLY A 248 -90.92 56.00 63.18
C GLY A 248 -91.26 55.15 64.39
N THR A 249 -91.46 55.77 65.55
CA THR A 249 -92.21 55.13 66.66
C THR A 249 -92.73 56.20 67.60
N GLN A 250 -93.96 56.65 67.36
CA GLN A 250 -94.82 57.19 68.40
C GLN A 250 -96.06 56.30 68.48
N THR A 251 -96.01 55.44 69.48
CA THR A 251 -97.12 54.72 70.09
C THR A 251 -97.85 55.70 71.00
N GLU A 252 -99.16 55.82 70.88
CA GLU A 252 -100.02 56.29 71.98
C GLU A 252 -101.46 55.79 71.74
N TRP A 253 -101.89 54.86 72.58
CA TRP A 253 -103.27 54.46 72.82
C TRP A 253 -103.53 54.72 74.29
N GLU A 254 -104.41 55.66 74.62
CA GLU A 254 -105.11 55.80 75.91
C GLU A 254 -106.33 56.69 75.61
N ASN A 255 -107.52 56.58 76.20
CA ASN A 255 -108.18 55.66 77.11
C ASN A 255 -109.67 56.04 77.05
N GLU A 256 -110.55 55.09 77.32
CA GLU A 256 -111.98 55.31 77.51
C GLU A 256 -112.28 56.14 78.76
N GLU A 257 -113.46 56.77 78.83
CA GLU A 257 -114.31 56.73 80.03
C GLU A 257 -115.76 57.19 79.76
N ASP A 258 -116.65 56.21 79.91
CA ASP A 258 -118.03 56.18 80.43
C ASP A 258 -118.79 57.46 80.84
N LYS A 259 -120.10 57.45 80.52
CA LYS A 259 -121.17 57.95 81.41
C LYS A 259 -122.45 57.12 81.29
N SER A 260 -122.78 56.41 82.37
CA SER A 260 -124.08 56.30 83.08
C SER A 260 -125.36 56.32 82.23
N SER A 261 -126.33 55.40 82.33
CA SER A 261 -126.94 54.89 83.55
C SER A 261 -128.06 53.87 83.22
N GLU A 262 -128.41 53.06 84.22
CA GLU A 262 -129.71 52.42 84.46
C GLU A 262 -129.98 51.00 83.89
N THR A 263 -130.04 50.08 84.87
CA THR A 263 -131.09 49.09 85.10
C THR A 263 -130.98 47.73 84.41
N VAL A 264 -130.13 46.86 84.99
CA VAL A 264 -130.23 45.40 85.27
C VAL A 264 -130.67 44.43 84.15
N GLY A 265 -131.61 44.78 83.26
CA GLY A 265 -131.90 44.03 82.03
C GLY A 265 -130.88 44.30 80.93
N SER A 266 -130.38 45.54 80.83
CA SER A 266 -129.28 45.93 79.94
C SER A 266 -127.94 45.35 80.39
N GLU A 267 -127.71 45.15 81.70
CA GLU A 267 -126.52 44.48 82.25
C GLU A 267 -126.45 43.01 81.85
N ILE A 268 -127.58 42.31 81.81
CA ILE A 268 -127.63 40.91 81.37
C ILE A 268 -127.46 40.82 79.85
N GLU A 269 -128.05 41.72 79.07
CA GLU A 269 -127.84 41.77 77.61
C GLU A 269 -126.43 42.23 77.22
N THR A 270 -125.84 43.18 77.94
CA THR A 270 -124.43 43.60 77.75
C THR A 270 -123.48 42.52 78.21
N LEU A 271 -123.70 41.85 79.35
CA LEU A 271 -122.93 40.66 79.75
C LEU A 271 -123.09 39.53 78.73
N ASN A 272 -124.28 39.31 78.16
CA ASN A 272 -124.48 38.29 77.13
C ASN A 272 -123.80 38.68 75.81
N LEU A 273 -123.78 39.96 75.44
CA LEU A 273 -123.00 40.50 74.32
C LEU A 273 -121.50 40.42 74.59
N GLN A 274 -121.04 40.65 75.82
CA GLN A 274 -119.64 40.59 76.25
C GLN A 274 -119.17 39.13 76.31
N VAL A 275 -119.98 38.21 76.82
CA VAL A 275 -119.75 36.77 76.77
C VAL A 275 -119.74 36.29 75.31
N SER A 276 -120.68 36.74 74.48
CA SER A 276 -120.69 36.41 73.04
C SER A 276 -119.51 37.02 72.27
N ALA A 277 -119.04 38.21 72.66
CA ALA A 277 -117.85 38.86 72.10
C ALA A 277 -116.59 38.11 72.52
N LEU A 278 -116.44 37.77 73.80
CA LEU A 278 -115.34 36.94 74.31
C LEU A 278 -115.35 35.55 73.68
N PHE A 279 -116.53 34.95 73.42
CA PHE A 279 -116.62 33.68 72.70
C PHE A 279 -116.17 33.82 71.24
N LYS A 280 -116.55 34.91 70.56
CA LYS A 280 -116.06 35.20 69.19
C LYS A 280 -114.55 35.45 69.19
N GLU A 281 -114.02 36.23 70.13
CA GLU A 281 -112.59 36.48 70.28
C GLU A 281 -111.81 35.20 70.60
N LEU A 282 -112.33 34.33 71.46
CA LEU A 282 -111.74 33.03 71.77
C LEU A 282 -111.75 32.13 70.52
N GLN A 283 -112.87 32.12 69.78
CA GLN A 283 -113.00 31.35 68.55
C GLN A 283 -112.04 31.88 67.47
N GLU A 284 -111.86 33.20 67.36
CA GLU A 284 -110.89 33.86 66.49
C GLU A 284 -109.44 33.62 66.94
N ALA A 285 -109.15 33.63 68.24
CA ALA A 285 -107.83 33.31 68.78
C ALA A 285 -107.49 31.84 68.50
N HIS A 286 -108.47 30.94 68.61
CA HIS A 286 -108.30 29.52 68.30
C HIS A 286 -108.15 29.27 66.78
N SER A 287 -108.85 30.02 65.91
CA SER A 287 -108.60 29.96 64.46
C SER A 287 -107.21 30.50 64.11
N LYS A 288 -106.79 31.62 64.71
CA LYS A 288 -105.44 32.19 64.55
C LYS A 288 -104.35 31.25 65.08
N LEU A 289 -104.59 30.54 66.19
CA LEU A 289 -103.68 29.52 66.70
C LEU A 289 -103.53 28.36 65.71
N LYS A 290 -104.63 27.84 65.18
CA LYS A 290 -104.60 26.78 64.15
C LYS A 290 -103.85 27.24 62.89
N GLU A 291 -104.05 28.48 62.48
CA GLU A 291 -103.30 29.08 61.37
C GLU A 291 -101.81 29.17 61.70
N ALA A 292 -101.45 29.62 62.90
CA ALA A 292 -100.06 29.70 63.38
C ALA A 292 -99.40 28.32 63.48
N GLU A 293 -100.08 27.30 63.98
CA GLU A 293 -99.60 25.91 64.02
C GLU A 293 -99.37 25.35 62.61
N LEU A 294 -100.26 25.66 61.67
CA LEU A 294 -100.11 25.27 60.27
C LEU A 294 -98.92 25.99 59.61
N ILE A 295 -98.69 27.26 59.94
CA ILE A 295 -97.50 28.02 59.53
C ILE A 295 -96.23 27.42 60.17
N GLN A 296 -96.27 27.09 61.47
CA GLN A 296 -95.15 26.47 62.18
C GLN A 296 -94.76 25.14 61.55
N LYS A 297 -95.73 24.25 61.26
CA LYS A 297 -95.47 22.98 60.55
C LYS A 297 -94.84 23.21 59.18
N LYS A 298 -95.38 24.15 58.38
CA LYS A 298 -94.80 24.53 57.08
C LYS A 298 -93.37 25.08 57.20
N LEU A 299 -93.09 25.88 58.23
CA LEU A 299 -91.75 26.41 58.48
C LEU A 299 -90.79 25.31 58.94
N GLN A 300 -91.23 24.40 59.79
CA GLN A 300 -90.43 23.27 60.25
C GLN A 300 -90.09 22.32 59.10
N GLU A 301 -91.05 22.00 58.23
CA GLU A 301 -90.80 21.24 57.00
C GLU A 301 -89.78 21.95 56.10
N LYS A 302 -89.92 23.28 55.91
CA LYS A 302 -88.93 24.08 55.17
C LYS A 302 -87.54 24.02 55.81
N CYS A 303 -87.43 24.14 57.13
CA CYS A 303 -86.15 24.05 57.84
C CYS A 303 -85.50 22.68 57.63
N GLN A 304 -86.27 21.59 57.79
CA GLN A 304 -85.75 20.25 57.55
C GLN A 304 -85.34 20.03 56.08
N ILE A 305 -86.08 20.60 55.11
CA ILE A 305 -85.69 20.55 53.70
C ILE A 305 -84.37 21.31 53.48
N LEU A 306 -84.21 22.49 54.09
CA LEU A 306 -82.98 23.28 53.99
C LEU A 306 -81.80 22.57 54.64
N GLU A 307 -81.97 21.93 55.80
CA GLU A 307 -80.93 21.13 56.45
C GLU A 307 -80.47 19.96 55.57
N ARG A 308 -81.42 19.19 55.00
CA ARG A 308 -81.09 18.10 54.06
C ARG A 308 -80.37 18.63 52.82
N LYS A 309 -80.80 19.76 52.27
CA LYS A 309 -80.12 20.43 51.14
C LYS A 309 -78.71 20.89 51.53
N SER A 310 -78.53 21.46 52.71
CA SER A 310 -77.22 21.89 53.20
C SER A 310 -76.26 20.72 53.38
N ALA A 311 -76.76 19.58 53.90
CA ALA A 311 -75.96 18.37 54.02
C ALA A 311 -75.54 17.83 52.64
N ALA A 312 -76.47 17.76 51.68
CA ALA A 312 -76.18 17.34 50.31
C ALA A 312 -75.16 18.27 49.61
N VAL A 313 -75.31 19.59 49.76
CA VAL A 313 -74.33 20.56 49.21
C VAL A 313 -72.95 20.37 49.85
N SER A 314 -72.87 20.03 51.14
CA SER A 314 -71.59 19.75 51.80
C SER A 314 -70.90 18.49 51.25
N THR A 315 -71.65 17.41 51.02
CA THR A 315 -71.10 16.18 50.43
C THR A 315 -70.64 16.41 49.00
N ASP A 316 -71.43 17.13 48.19
CA ASP A 316 -71.06 17.50 46.83
C ASP A 316 -69.80 18.37 46.81
N GLN A 317 -69.63 19.26 47.81
CA GLN A 317 -68.45 20.10 47.95
C GLN A 317 -67.20 19.29 48.33
N ASP A 318 -67.33 18.26 49.16
CA ASP A 318 -66.24 17.35 49.51
C ASP A 318 -65.83 16.47 48.32
N GLU A 319 -66.79 15.91 47.58
CA GLU A 319 -66.54 15.18 46.34
C GLU A 319 -65.82 16.06 45.30
N LYS A 320 -66.27 17.32 45.16
CA LYS A 320 -65.60 18.30 44.29
C LYS A 320 -64.15 18.55 44.71
N GLN A 321 -63.87 18.67 46.02
CA GLN A 321 -62.50 18.84 46.52
C GLN A 321 -61.63 17.61 46.24
N GLN A 322 -62.16 16.40 46.41
CA GLN A 322 -61.47 15.16 46.07
C GLN A 322 -61.16 15.09 44.57
N LEU A 323 -62.14 15.41 43.72
CA LEU A 323 -61.95 15.48 42.27
C LEU A 323 -60.86 16.51 41.90
N LEU A 324 -60.89 17.71 42.48
CA LEU A 324 -59.85 18.72 42.25
C LEU A 324 -58.45 18.23 42.66
N TYR A 325 -58.33 17.52 43.79
CA TYR A 325 -57.06 16.91 44.19
C TYR A 325 -56.59 15.85 43.18
N THR A 326 -57.50 14.99 42.70
CA THR A 326 -57.15 13.98 41.68
C THR A 326 -56.77 14.60 40.35
N ILE A 327 -57.46 15.65 39.90
CA ILE A 327 -57.13 16.41 38.69
C ILE A 327 -55.72 16.99 38.84
N LYS A 328 -55.43 17.68 39.95
CA LYS A 328 -54.11 18.26 40.20
C LYS A 328 -52.99 17.21 40.25
N LYS A 329 -53.28 16.03 40.81
CA LYS A 329 -52.34 14.90 40.81
C LYS A 329 -52.07 14.40 39.38
N LEU A 330 -53.10 14.27 38.55
CA LEU A 330 -52.97 13.86 37.15
C LEU A 330 -52.25 14.92 36.32
N GLU A 331 -52.53 16.21 36.53
CA GLU A 331 -51.82 17.33 35.90
C GLU A 331 -50.31 17.25 36.16
N LEU A 332 -49.91 17.05 37.42
CA LEU A 332 -48.49 16.87 37.77
C LEU A 332 -47.87 15.63 37.12
N GLN A 333 -48.61 14.52 37.01
CA GLN A 333 -48.13 13.33 36.32
C GLN A 333 -47.96 13.59 34.82
N VAL A 334 -48.90 14.29 34.19
CA VAL A 334 -48.81 14.69 32.78
C VAL A 334 -47.64 15.64 32.57
N GLU A 335 -47.45 16.65 33.41
CA GLU A 335 -46.30 17.56 33.35
C GLU A 335 -44.97 16.80 33.50
N SER A 336 -44.89 15.85 34.45
CA SER A 336 -43.72 14.99 34.62
C SER A 336 -43.42 14.17 33.36
N MET A 337 -44.42 13.47 32.82
CA MET A 337 -44.24 12.68 31.59
C MET A 337 -43.88 13.56 30.39
N GLN A 338 -44.49 14.75 30.27
CA GLN A 338 -44.15 15.72 29.23
C GLN A 338 -42.70 16.20 29.36
N SER A 339 -42.20 16.41 30.58
CA SER A 339 -40.81 16.79 30.82
C SER A 339 -39.83 15.68 30.43
N GLU A 340 -40.18 14.42 30.71
CA GLU A 340 -39.39 13.25 30.35
C GLU A 340 -39.35 13.04 28.82
N ILE A 341 -40.48 13.21 28.13
CA ILE A 341 -40.55 13.18 26.67
C ILE A 341 -39.67 14.27 26.04
N LYS A 342 -39.72 15.50 26.56
CA LYS A 342 -38.86 16.61 26.07
C LYS A 342 -37.38 16.30 26.26
N LEU A 343 -37.00 15.69 27.39
CA LEU A 343 -35.63 15.28 27.65
C LEU A 343 -35.16 14.19 26.68
N GLU A 344 -35.98 13.15 26.42
CA GLU A 344 -35.65 12.10 25.45
C GLU A 344 -35.61 12.63 24.00
N GLN A 345 -36.49 13.57 23.64
CA GLN A 345 -36.41 14.28 22.36
C GLN A 345 -35.10 15.07 22.23
N ALA A 346 -34.66 15.76 23.28
CA ALA A 346 -33.37 16.46 23.27
C ALA A 346 -32.18 15.49 23.12
N LYS A 347 -32.18 14.38 23.86
CA LYS A 347 -31.14 13.33 23.75
C LYS A 347 -31.10 12.71 22.34
N THR A 348 -32.25 12.35 21.79
CA THR A 348 -32.30 11.78 20.42
C THR A 348 -31.86 12.79 19.37
N GLN A 349 -32.14 14.08 19.55
CA GLN A 349 -31.63 15.13 18.68
C GLN A 349 -30.12 15.29 18.82
N GLU A 350 -29.57 15.25 20.04
CA GLU A 350 -28.12 15.27 20.27
C GLU A 350 -27.42 14.08 19.58
N GLU A 351 -27.94 12.86 19.74
CA GLU A 351 -27.39 11.67 19.06
C GLU A 351 -27.51 11.77 17.54
N LYS A 352 -28.59 12.32 16.99
CA LYS A 352 -28.69 12.61 15.54
C LYS A 352 -27.59 13.56 15.09
N THR A 353 -27.31 14.63 15.84
CA THR A 353 -26.23 15.57 15.49
C THR A 353 -24.85 14.92 15.58
N LYS A 354 -24.60 14.05 16.57
CA LYS A 354 -23.36 13.27 16.67
C LYS A 354 -23.20 12.30 15.49
N CYS A 355 -24.25 11.58 15.13
CA CYS A 355 -24.24 10.69 13.96
C CYS A 355 -23.99 11.46 12.66
N ALA A 356 -24.62 12.63 12.48
CA ALA A 356 -24.37 13.47 11.32
C ALA A 356 -22.92 13.99 11.27
N ALA A 357 -22.36 14.43 12.40
CA ALA A 357 -20.97 14.87 12.49
C ALA A 357 -19.98 13.72 12.20
N LEU A 358 -20.25 12.51 12.69
CA LEU A 358 -19.46 11.32 12.38
C LEU A 358 -19.55 10.94 10.90
N GLN A 359 -20.75 11.01 10.32
CA GLN A 359 -20.95 10.75 8.90
C GLN A 359 -20.20 11.78 8.03
N GLU A 360 -20.20 13.06 8.41
CA GLU A 360 -19.43 14.11 7.76
C GLU A 360 -17.92 13.85 7.87
N ALA A 361 -17.42 13.53 9.07
CA ALA A 361 -16.02 13.20 9.29
C ALA A 361 -15.58 11.98 8.45
N TYR A 362 -16.40 10.94 8.39
CA TYR A 362 -16.14 9.77 7.54
C TYR A 362 -16.16 10.14 6.05
N SER A 363 -17.12 10.96 5.62
CA SER A 363 -17.20 11.44 4.23
C SER A 363 -15.99 12.27 3.80
N LYS A 364 -15.34 12.98 4.75
CA LYS A 364 -14.10 13.75 4.53
C LYS A 364 -12.86 12.87 4.55
N LEU A 365 -12.79 11.89 5.46
CA LEU A 365 -11.63 11.00 5.58
C LEU A 365 -11.50 10.01 4.42
N LEU A 366 -12.62 9.55 3.86
CA LEU A 366 -12.62 8.62 2.73
C LEU A 366 -11.86 9.13 1.48
N PRO A 367 -12.11 10.35 0.97
CA PRO A 367 -11.35 10.88 -0.15
C PRO A 367 -9.88 11.11 0.22
N GLU A 368 -9.57 11.61 1.42
CA GLU A 368 -8.17 11.75 1.88
C GLU A 368 -7.44 10.40 1.89
N PHE A 369 -8.09 9.33 2.34
CA PHE A 369 -7.53 7.98 2.30
C PHE A 369 -7.36 7.47 0.86
N THR A 370 -8.32 7.76 -0.01
CA THR A 370 -8.26 7.37 -1.44
C THR A 370 -7.14 8.11 -2.17
N ASP A 371 -6.97 9.39 -1.89
CA ASP A 371 -5.88 10.22 -2.43
C ASP A 371 -4.51 9.80 -1.87
N ALA A 372 -4.45 9.41 -0.59
CA ALA A 372 -3.24 8.82 -0.01
C ALA A 372 -2.88 7.49 -0.68
N LEU A 373 -3.87 6.65 -1.01
CA LEU A 373 -3.62 5.40 -1.73
C LEU A 373 -3.15 5.65 -3.17
N SER A 374 -3.79 6.57 -3.90
CA SER A 374 -3.40 6.88 -5.28
C SER A 374 -1.99 7.48 -5.34
N THR A 375 -1.64 8.37 -4.41
CA THR A 375 -0.27 8.93 -4.32
C THR A 375 0.78 7.86 -3.98
N VAL A 376 0.47 6.91 -3.09
CA VAL A 376 1.36 5.78 -2.80
C VAL A 376 1.54 4.89 -4.03
N GLU A 377 0.47 4.59 -4.76
CA GLU A 377 0.53 3.79 -5.99
C GLU A 377 1.34 4.48 -7.09
N GLU A 378 1.15 5.79 -7.28
CA GLU A 378 1.97 6.60 -8.20
C GLU A 378 3.45 6.58 -7.83
N LEU A 379 3.78 6.77 -6.54
CA LEU A 379 5.17 6.74 -6.07
C LEU A 379 5.79 5.37 -6.26
N LYS A 380 5.03 4.30 -6.01
CA LYS A 380 5.47 2.92 -6.25
C LYS A 380 5.73 2.67 -7.73
N SER A 381 4.85 3.13 -8.62
CA SER A 381 5.05 3.03 -10.07
C SER A 381 6.30 3.79 -10.52
N LYS A 382 6.46 5.04 -10.07
CA LYS A 382 7.64 5.87 -10.37
C LYS A 382 8.92 5.22 -9.87
N GLU A 383 8.93 4.65 -8.67
CA GLU A 383 10.10 3.96 -8.13
C GLU A 383 10.41 2.69 -8.91
N SER A 384 9.41 1.88 -9.26
CA SER A 384 9.63 0.68 -10.09
C SER A 384 10.21 1.02 -11.47
N GLU A 385 9.73 2.08 -12.11
CA GLU A 385 10.29 2.55 -13.38
C GLU A 385 11.72 3.07 -13.23
N ARG A 386 12.04 3.77 -12.13
CA ARG A 386 13.40 4.27 -11.88
C ARG A 386 14.36 3.11 -11.65
N VAL A 387 13.97 2.13 -10.83
CA VAL A 387 14.76 0.92 -10.60
C VAL A 387 14.96 0.15 -11.90
N GLU A 388 13.91 -0.05 -12.69
CA GLU A 388 14.00 -0.73 -13.98
C GLU A 388 14.93 0.01 -14.95
N LYS A 389 14.81 1.35 -15.07
CA LYS A 389 15.71 2.17 -15.89
C LYS A 389 17.17 2.05 -15.46
N VAL A 390 17.45 2.15 -14.15
CA VAL A 390 18.82 2.03 -13.63
C VAL A 390 19.39 0.63 -13.89
N VAL A 391 18.61 -0.43 -13.64
CA VAL A 391 19.04 -1.81 -13.90
C VAL A 391 19.31 -2.04 -15.38
N VAL A 392 18.43 -1.56 -16.27
CA VAL A 392 18.61 -1.66 -17.73
C VAL A 392 19.86 -0.90 -18.17
N GLU A 393 20.10 0.31 -17.67
CA GLU A 393 21.31 1.08 -17.97
C GLU A 393 22.60 0.39 -17.49
N GLU A 394 22.58 -0.20 -16.30
CA GLU A 394 23.73 -0.98 -15.78
C GLU A 394 23.99 -2.23 -16.60
N LEU A 395 22.95 -2.96 -17.00
CA LEU A 395 23.07 -4.14 -17.86
C LEU A 395 23.61 -3.77 -19.25
N ASN A 396 23.12 -2.67 -19.84
CA ASN A 396 23.63 -2.17 -21.12
C ASN A 396 25.10 -1.78 -21.03
N LYS A 397 25.52 -1.08 -19.96
CA LYS A 397 26.95 -0.75 -19.74
C LYS A 397 27.82 -2.01 -19.62
N LYS A 398 27.34 -3.03 -18.89
CA LYS A 398 28.04 -4.32 -18.78
C LYS A 398 28.12 -5.04 -20.13
N LEU A 399 27.05 -5.01 -20.91
CA LEU A 399 27.00 -5.59 -22.25
C LEU A 399 28.02 -4.89 -23.17
N GLU A 400 28.02 -3.55 -23.23
CA GLU A 400 28.98 -2.79 -24.04
C GLU A 400 30.44 -3.09 -23.67
N LEU A 401 30.74 -3.21 -22.37
CA LEU A 401 32.08 -3.57 -21.91
C LEU A 401 32.46 -4.99 -22.32
N ALA A 402 31.53 -5.94 -22.22
CA ALA A 402 31.74 -7.31 -22.66
C ALA A 402 31.94 -7.40 -24.18
N GLU A 403 31.16 -6.66 -24.97
CA GLU A 403 31.29 -6.58 -26.43
C GLU A 403 32.63 -5.97 -26.85
N LYS A 404 33.07 -4.89 -26.20
CA LYS A 404 34.41 -4.30 -26.42
C LYS A 404 35.52 -5.30 -26.09
N ALA A 405 35.43 -5.98 -24.95
CA ALA A 405 36.40 -7.01 -24.57
C ALA A 405 36.43 -8.16 -25.58
N LEU A 406 35.26 -8.64 -26.03
CA LEU A 406 35.15 -9.67 -27.05
C LEU A 406 35.80 -9.22 -28.36
N ALA A 407 35.54 -7.99 -28.82
CA ALA A 407 36.14 -7.44 -30.03
C ALA A 407 37.66 -7.36 -29.93
N THR A 408 38.22 -6.92 -28.78
CA THR A 408 39.68 -6.90 -28.59
C THR A 408 40.29 -8.31 -28.61
N LYS A 409 39.60 -9.29 -28.00
CA LYS A 409 40.06 -10.69 -28.03
C LYS A 409 39.98 -11.29 -29.43
N GLN A 410 38.96 -10.94 -30.21
CA GLN A 410 38.83 -11.35 -31.60
C GLN A 410 39.98 -10.80 -32.45
N LEU A 411 40.35 -9.53 -32.26
CA LEU A 411 41.48 -8.92 -32.95
C LEU A 411 42.81 -9.62 -32.59
N GLN A 412 43.04 -9.88 -31.31
CA GLN A 412 44.22 -10.65 -30.86
C GLN A 412 44.27 -12.06 -31.46
N LEU A 413 43.12 -12.74 -31.56
CA LEU A 413 43.05 -14.06 -32.19
C LEU A 413 43.41 -13.97 -33.68
N ASP A 414 42.96 -12.95 -34.38
CA ASP A 414 43.23 -12.78 -35.81
C ASP A 414 44.70 -12.40 -36.06
N GLU A 415 45.31 -11.59 -35.19
CA GLU A 415 46.77 -11.35 -35.18
C GLU A 415 47.56 -12.65 -34.99
N ILE A 416 47.21 -13.44 -33.97
CA ILE A 416 47.87 -14.72 -33.69
C ILE A 416 47.70 -15.68 -34.88
N LYS A 417 46.50 -15.79 -35.46
CA LYS A 417 46.29 -16.61 -36.67
C LYS A 417 47.18 -16.17 -37.83
N GLN A 418 47.34 -14.86 -38.05
CA GLN A 418 48.24 -14.35 -39.08
C GLN A 418 49.70 -14.72 -38.80
N THR A 419 50.14 -14.65 -37.54
CA THR A 419 51.51 -15.07 -37.17
C THR A 419 51.73 -16.56 -37.36
N ILE A 420 50.73 -17.40 -37.02
CA ILE A 420 50.79 -18.85 -37.23
C ILE A 420 50.91 -19.15 -38.73
N ALA A 421 50.08 -18.53 -39.57
CA ALA A 421 50.15 -18.76 -41.01
C ALA A 421 51.52 -18.40 -41.62
N LYS A 422 52.13 -17.30 -41.17
CA LYS A 422 53.50 -16.92 -41.59
C LYS A 422 54.54 -17.94 -41.12
N GLN A 423 54.43 -18.39 -39.88
CA GLN A 423 55.34 -19.40 -39.34
C GLN A 423 55.19 -20.75 -40.06
N GLU A 424 53.98 -21.12 -40.46
CA GLU A 424 53.73 -22.30 -41.29
C GLU A 424 54.42 -22.19 -42.65
N GLU A 425 54.32 -21.03 -43.33
CA GLU A 425 55.05 -20.76 -44.58
C GLU A 425 56.57 -20.83 -44.38
N ASP A 426 57.10 -20.20 -43.33
CA ASP A 426 58.53 -20.25 -43.00
C ASP A 426 59.00 -21.70 -42.75
N LEU A 427 58.20 -22.51 -42.05
CA LEU A 427 58.50 -23.91 -41.82
C LEU A 427 58.54 -24.73 -43.11
N GLU A 428 57.64 -24.45 -44.07
CA GLU A 428 57.68 -25.05 -45.41
C GLU A 428 58.97 -24.67 -46.14
N THR A 429 59.39 -23.40 -46.11
CA THR A 429 60.66 -22.98 -46.75
C THR A 429 61.88 -23.63 -46.09
N MET A 430 61.89 -23.73 -44.76
CA MET A 430 62.95 -24.41 -44.02
C MET A 430 63.04 -25.89 -44.39
N ALA A 431 61.92 -26.57 -44.59
CA ALA A 431 61.91 -27.96 -45.02
C ALA A 431 62.56 -28.14 -46.40
N VAL A 432 62.26 -27.24 -47.35
CA VAL A 432 62.88 -27.25 -48.69
C VAL A 432 64.38 -27.00 -48.62
N LEU A 433 64.81 -25.99 -47.85
CA LEU A 433 66.25 -25.68 -47.70
C LEU A 433 67.02 -26.81 -47.02
N ARG A 434 66.42 -27.49 -46.03
CA ARG A 434 67.02 -28.68 -45.41
C ARG A 434 67.19 -29.80 -46.42
N ALA A 435 66.16 -30.10 -47.22
CA ALA A 435 66.24 -31.12 -48.27
C ALA A 435 67.32 -30.76 -49.32
N GLN A 436 67.42 -29.48 -49.70
CA GLN A 436 68.46 -29.01 -50.62
C GLN A 436 69.87 -29.19 -50.04
N MET A 437 70.07 -28.86 -48.76
CA MET A 437 71.34 -29.08 -48.06
C MET A 437 71.72 -30.58 -48.03
N GLU A 438 70.78 -31.46 -47.70
CA GLU A 438 70.99 -32.91 -47.66
C GLU A 438 71.39 -33.46 -49.03
N LEU A 439 70.73 -33.02 -50.10
CA LEU A 439 71.08 -33.38 -51.47
C LEU A 439 72.49 -32.91 -51.84
N TYR A 440 72.84 -31.65 -51.55
CA TYR A 440 74.20 -31.17 -51.83
C TYR A 440 75.28 -31.89 -51.02
N CYS A 441 75.03 -32.20 -49.75
CA CYS A 441 75.94 -32.99 -48.94
C CYS A 441 76.12 -34.39 -49.54
N SER A 442 75.04 -35.04 -49.93
CA SER A 442 75.07 -36.35 -50.59
C SER A 442 75.85 -36.30 -51.90
N ASP A 443 75.56 -35.34 -52.77
CA ASP A 443 76.24 -35.16 -54.06
C ASP A 443 77.73 -34.88 -53.89
N PHE A 444 78.09 -34.05 -52.91
CA PHE A 444 79.49 -33.77 -52.59
C PHE A 444 80.24 -35.03 -52.14
N HIS A 445 79.64 -35.84 -51.27
CA HIS A 445 80.24 -37.10 -50.83
C HIS A 445 80.35 -38.11 -51.98
N ALA A 446 79.32 -38.21 -52.84
CA ALA A 446 79.32 -39.08 -54.01
C ALA A 446 80.40 -38.66 -55.02
N GLU A 447 80.51 -37.38 -55.33
CA GLU A 447 81.53 -36.82 -56.23
C GLU A 447 82.95 -37.05 -55.67
N ARG A 448 83.12 -36.86 -54.35
CA ARG A 448 84.40 -37.14 -53.70
C ARG A 448 84.77 -38.61 -53.81
N ALA A 449 83.86 -39.53 -53.51
CA ALA A 449 84.09 -40.96 -53.63
C ALA A 449 84.39 -41.37 -55.09
N ALA A 450 83.70 -40.78 -56.06
CA ALA A 450 83.97 -40.99 -57.49
C ALA A 450 85.36 -40.49 -57.88
N ARG A 451 85.78 -39.32 -57.40
CA ARG A 451 87.13 -38.77 -57.64
C ARG A 451 88.22 -39.61 -57.00
N GLU A 452 88.02 -40.09 -55.78
CA GLU A 452 88.95 -40.99 -55.10
C GLU A 452 89.10 -42.30 -55.90
N LYS A 453 87.99 -42.88 -56.38
CA LYS A 453 88.01 -44.07 -57.25
C LYS A 453 88.75 -43.82 -58.58
N ILE A 454 88.50 -42.70 -59.24
CA ILE A 454 89.23 -42.31 -60.47
C ILE A 454 90.73 -42.13 -60.16
N HIS A 455 91.06 -41.55 -59.00
CA HIS A 455 92.44 -41.38 -58.58
C HIS A 455 93.13 -42.72 -58.33
N GLU A 456 92.45 -43.67 -57.67
CA GLU A 456 92.92 -45.04 -57.47
C GLU A 456 93.16 -45.75 -58.82
N GLU A 457 92.20 -45.68 -59.75
CA GLU A 457 92.34 -46.26 -61.10
C GLU A 457 93.51 -45.61 -61.87
N LYS A 458 93.67 -44.28 -61.76
CA LYS A 458 94.79 -43.55 -62.37
C LYS A 458 96.14 -43.98 -61.78
N GLU A 459 96.21 -44.19 -60.47
CA GLU A 459 97.43 -44.67 -59.80
C GLU A 459 97.75 -46.10 -60.23
N GLN A 460 96.75 -46.98 -60.31
CA GLN A 460 96.91 -48.34 -60.85
C GLN A 460 97.46 -48.33 -62.28
N LEU A 461 96.91 -47.49 -63.15
CA LEU A 461 97.39 -47.33 -64.53
C LEU A 461 98.81 -46.74 -64.59
N ALA A 462 99.14 -45.78 -63.71
CA ALA A 462 100.48 -45.21 -63.64
C ALA A 462 101.52 -46.26 -63.22
N VAL A 463 101.20 -47.14 -62.28
CA VAL A 463 102.05 -48.27 -61.88
C VAL A 463 102.22 -49.25 -63.06
N GLN A 464 101.15 -49.57 -63.78
CA GLN A 464 101.23 -50.43 -64.98
C GLN A 464 102.12 -49.81 -66.07
N LEU A 465 101.96 -48.52 -66.35
CA LEU A 465 102.81 -47.80 -67.30
C LEU A 465 104.28 -47.77 -66.86
N ALA A 466 104.56 -47.53 -65.58
CA ALA A 466 105.92 -47.56 -65.04
C ALA A 466 106.56 -48.95 -65.17
N TYR A 467 105.79 -50.01 -64.93
CA TYR A 467 106.23 -51.39 -65.14
C TYR A 467 106.56 -51.66 -66.62
N LEU A 468 105.67 -51.29 -67.54
CA LEU A 468 105.88 -51.47 -68.99
C LEU A 468 107.08 -50.66 -69.52
N LEU A 469 107.26 -49.42 -69.07
CA LEU A 469 108.41 -48.59 -69.42
C LEU A 469 109.72 -49.19 -68.90
N LYS A 470 109.70 -49.76 -67.69
CA LYS A 470 110.85 -50.48 -67.13
C LYS A 470 111.16 -51.73 -67.95
N ASP A 471 110.15 -52.50 -68.34
CA ASP A 471 110.33 -53.67 -69.21
C ASP A 471 110.86 -53.27 -70.59
N GLN A 472 110.37 -52.17 -71.18
CA GLN A 472 110.91 -51.62 -72.42
C GLN A 472 112.38 -51.19 -72.25
N SER A 473 112.73 -50.48 -71.16
CA SER A 473 114.12 -50.12 -70.86
C SER A 473 114.99 -51.37 -70.72
N ASN A 474 114.53 -52.40 -70.02
CA ASN A 474 115.27 -53.65 -69.87
C ASN A 474 115.49 -54.33 -71.23
N LEU A 475 114.49 -54.35 -72.11
CA LEU A 475 114.61 -54.88 -73.47
C LEU A 475 115.54 -54.02 -74.34
N GLU A 476 115.47 -52.69 -74.24
CA GLU A 476 116.40 -51.78 -74.89
C GLU A 476 117.82 -51.95 -74.38
N ASP A 477 118.02 -52.17 -73.08
CA ASP A 477 119.32 -52.42 -72.46
C ASP A 477 119.86 -53.78 -72.90
N LEU A 478 119.03 -54.82 -73.01
CA LEU A 478 119.42 -56.09 -73.63
C LEU A 478 119.78 -55.91 -75.12
N GLY A 479 119.04 -55.08 -75.85
CA GLY A 479 119.32 -54.70 -77.23
C GLY A 479 120.62 -53.91 -77.38
N ARG A 480 120.85 -52.91 -76.52
CA ARG A 480 122.08 -52.11 -76.46
C ARG A 480 123.27 -52.97 -76.04
N ASN A 481 123.12 -53.84 -75.04
CA ASN A 481 124.17 -54.75 -74.62
C ASN A 481 124.55 -55.73 -75.74
N SER A 482 123.57 -56.23 -76.49
CA SER A 482 123.80 -57.01 -77.71
C SER A 482 124.56 -56.20 -78.78
N LEU A 483 124.18 -54.92 -78.98
CA LEU A 483 124.81 -54.03 -79.96
C LEU A 483 126.22 -53.56 -79.54
N VAL A 484 126.45 -53.36 -78.25
CA VAL A 484 127.75 -53.06 -77.63
C VAL A 484 128.64 -54.31 -77.65
N GLU A 485 128.10 -55.52 -77.48
CA GLU A 485 128.86 -56.76 -77.68
C GLU A 485 129.28 -56.91 -79.16
N MET A 486 128.37 -56.61 -80.11
CA MET A 486 128.68 -56.55 -81.55
C MET A 486 129.76 -55.50 -81.87
N GLN A 487 129.72 -54.31 -81.25
CA GLN A 487 130.74 -53.26 -81.41
C GLN A 487 132.07 -53.61 -80.71
N SER A 488 132.04 -54.31 -79.58
CA SER A 488 133.23 -54.72 -78.83
C SER A 488 134.09 -55.74 -79.58
N ARG A 489 133.55 -56.41 -80.60
CA ARG A 489 134.31 -57.25 -81.53
C ARG A 489 135.08 -56.44 -82.59
N HIS A 490 134.89 -55.12 -82.69
CA HIS A 490 135.57 -54.23 -83.64
C HIS A 490 135.90 -52.83 -83.06
N GLY A 491 136.78 -52.74 -82.06
CA GLY A 491 137.17 -51.46 -81.44
C GLY A 491 138.41 -50.79 -82.06
N ALA A 492 138.25 -49.60 -82.66
CA ALA A 492 139.32 -48.62 -82.89
C ALA A 492 138.86 -47.16 -82.70
N ARG A 493 139.42 -46.53 -81.65
CA ARG A 493 139.72 -45.10 -81.38
C ARG A 493 139.04 -43.99 -82.21
N THR A 494 138.46 -43.01 -81.50
CA THR A 494 138.81 -41.58 -81.64
C THR A 494 138.42 -40.75 -80.40
N SER A 495 139.33 -39.85 -80.06
CA SER A 495 139.30 -38.82 -79.02
C SER A 495 138.99 -37.44 -79.64
N LEU A 496 138.27 -36.55 -78.92
CA LEU A 496 138.70 -35.21 -78.45
C LEU A 496 137.48 -34.33 -78.09
N ASP A 497 137.45 -33.89 -76.81
CA ASP A 497 137.44 -32.49 -76.37
C ASP A 497 136.49 -31.44 -77.01
N ARG A 498 135.59 -30.83 -76.19
CA ARG A 498 135.34 -29.37 -76.15
C ARG A 498 134.45 -28.91 -74.99
N GLU A 499 134.96 -27.95 -74.22
CA GLU A 499 134.26 -27.14 -73.22
C GLU A 499 133.17 -26.20 -73.82
N ARG A 500 132.01 -26.09 -73.15
CA ARG A 500 131.26 -24.84 -72.79
C ARG A 500 129.80 -25.13 -72.39
N LEU A 501 129.39 -24.65 -71.21
CA LEU A 501 128.03 -24.12 -70.96
C LEU A 501 128.01 -22.63 -71.39
N PRO A 502 126.87 -21.93 -71.60
CA PRO A 502 125.46 -22.29 -71.34
C PRO A 502 124.48 -21.92 -72.50
N HIS A 503 123.17 -22.04 -72.23
CA HIS A 503 122.00 -21.47 -72.95
C HIS A 503 121.24 -22.29 -74.03
N LEU A 504 119.92 -22.35 -73.80
CA LEU A 504 118.78 -22.15 -74.72
C LEU A 504 118.41 -23.19 -75.80
N VAL A 505 117.25 -23.81 -75.53
CA VAL A 505 116.05 -23.93 -76.39
C VAL A 505 116.19 -24.55 -77.79
N ARG A 506 115.47 -25.67 -77.99
CA ARG A 506 114.68 -25.95 -79.21
C ARG A 506 113.58 -26.97 -78.84
N ARG A 507 112.28 -26.63 -78.82
CA ARG A 507 111.34 -26.17 -79.87
C ARG A 507 111.04 -27.22 -80.94
N GLY A 508 109.75 -27.56 -81.00
CA GLY A 508 109.01 -27.95 -82.20
C GLY A 508 108.17 -29.19 -81.92
N THR A 509 106.85 -29.23 -82.13
CA THR A 509 105.88 -28.45 -82.92
C THR A 509 104.53 -29.13 -82.63
N GLY A 510 103.34 -28.53 -82.60
CA GLY A 510 102.88 -27.19 -82.94
C GLY A 510 101.46 -26.99 -82.36
N GLY A 511 101.02 -25.74 -82.40
CA GLY A 511 99.73 -25.29 -81.86
C GLY A 511 99.74 -23.78 -81.88
N GLN A 512 99.69 -23.22 -83.08
CA GLN A 512 99.66 -21.78 -83.33
C GLN A 512 98.39 -21.15 -82.77
N ASP A 513 98.62 -20.07 -82.02
CA ASP A 513 97.85 -18.83 -81.96
C ASP A 513 96.49 -18.81 -82.65
N TRP A 514 95.44 -18.70 -81.83
CA TRP A 514 94.34 -17.77 -82.08
C TRP A 514 94.01 -17.05 -80.77
N GLN A 515 94.72 -15.94 -80.53
CA GLN A 515 94.08 -14.83 -79.84
C GLN A 515 93.05 -14.23 -80.82
N GLN A 516 91.79 -14.56 -80.60
CA GLN A 516 90.67 -13.70 -80.96
C GLN A 516 89.73 -13.65 -79.77
N SER A 517 89.49 -12.43 -79.30
CA SER A 517 88.42 -12.05 -78.42
C SER A 517 87.09 -12.64 -78.91
N ASN A 518 86.50 -13.58 -78.17
CA ASN A 518 85.09 -13.93 -78.36
C ASN A 518 84.26 -13.26 -77.27
N ILE A 519 83.73 -12.11 -77.67
CA ILE A 519 82.61 -11.38 -77.06
C ILE A 519 81.45 -12.38 -76.88
N PRO A 520 80.71 -12.38 -75.75
CA PRO A 520 79.55 -13.23 -75.62
C PRO A 520 78.50 -12.82 -76.66
N MET A 521 78.11 -13.72 -77.56
CA MET A 521 77.03 -13.46 -78.51
C MET A 521 75.70 -13.48 -77.75
N HIS A 522 75.15 -12.29 -77.50
CA HIS A 522 73.84 -12.13 -76.88
C HIS A 522 72.76 -12.12 -77.98
N SER A 523 72.15 -13.27 -78.24
CA SER A 523 71.08 -13.40 -79.24
C SER A 523 69.71 -13.58 -78.59
N CYS A 524 68.70 -12.91 -79.15
CA CYS A 524 67.32 -13.09 -78.70
C CYS A 524 66.79 -14.45 -79.17
N PRO A 525 66.30 -15.32 -78.26
CA PRO A 525 65.86 -16.67 -78.63
C PRO A 525 64.56 -16.70 -79.46
N LYS A 526 63.80 -15.59 -79.55
CA LYS A 526 62.55 -15.52 -80.32
C LYS A 526 62.76 -15.10 -81.78
N CYS A 527 63.58 -14.08 -82.04
CA CYS A 527 63.80 -13.54 -83.39
C CYS A 527 65.20 -13.81 -83.96
N GLY A 528 66.15 -14.27 -83.13
CA GLY A 528 67.52 -14.59 -83.55
C GLY A 528 68.42 -13.37 -83.79
N GLU A 529 67.98 -12.16 -83.42
CA GLU A 529 68.76 -10.94 -83.60
C GLU A 529 69.94 -10.90 -82.61
N ILE A 530 71.14 -10.58 -83.12
CA ILE A 530 72.39 -10.55 -82.34
C ILE A 530 72.62 -9.12 -81.85
N LEU A 531 72.71 -8.97 -80.53
CA LEU A 531 72.84 -7.67 -79.87
C LEU A 531 74.23 -7.54 -79.22
N PRO A 532 74.78 -6.31 -79.17
CA PRO A 532 76.17 -6.06 -78.81
C PRO A 532 76.51 -6.31 -77.33
N ASP A 533 75.52 -6.27 -76.43
CA ASP A 533 75.68 -6.44 -74.98
C ASP A 533 74.39 -6.95 -74.31
N ILE A 534 74.49 -7.41 -73.05
CA ILE A 534 73.40 -8.09 -72.34
C ILE A 534 72.27 -7.15 -71.89
N ASP A 535 72.58 -5.87 -71.65
CA ASP A 535 71.57 -4.88 -71.22
C ASP A 535 70.66 -4.54 -72.41
N THR A 536 71.25 -4.40 -73.60
CA THR A 536 70.51 -4.25 -74.86
C THR A 536 69.64 -5.48 -75.16
N LEU A 537 70.11 -6.69 -74.83
CA LEU A 537 69.31 -7.92 -74.95
C LEU A 537 68.14 -7.94 -73.96
N GLN A 538 68.31 -7.52 -72.71
CA GLN A 538 67.23 -7.50 -71.72
C GLN A 538 66.10 -6.52 -72.08
N ILE A 539 66.44 -5.35 -72.63
CA ILE A 539 65.44 -4.39 -73.13
C ILE A 539 64.72 -4.98 -74.34
N HIS A 540 65.46 -5.51 -75.31
CA HIS A 540 64.87 -6.12 -76.51
C HIS A 540 63.96 -7.31 -76.18
N VAL A 541 64.35 -8.18 -75.25
CA VAL A 541 63.53 -9.35 -74.85
C VAL A 541 62.22 -8.91 -74.20
N MET A 542 62.19 -7.79 -73.47
CA MET A 542 60.97 -7.26 -72.87
C MET A 542 59.96 -6.79 -73.94
N ASP A 543 60.44 -6.14 -75.00
CA ASP A 543 59.60 -5.70 -76.12
C ASP A 543 59.26 -6.84 -77.10
N CYS A 544 60.16 -7.82 -77.24
CA CYS A 544 60.03 -8.94 -78.18
C CYS A 544 59.14 -10.07 -77.62
N ILE A 545 58.84 -10.14 -76.31
CA ILE A 545 57.97 -11.18 -75.72
C ILE A 545 56.47 -10.89 -75.88
N ILE A 546 56.07 -9.63 -76.10
CA ILE A 546 54.71 -9.28 -76.56
C ILE A 546 54.50 -9.79 -77.99
#